data_AF-R7XW68-F1
#
_entry.id   AF-R7XW68-F1
#
_cell.length_a   1.000
_cell.length_b   1.000
_cell.length_c   1.000
_cell.angle_alpha   90.00
_cell.angle_beta   90.00
_cell.angle_gamma   90.00
#
_symmetry.space_group_name_H-M   'P 1'
#
loop_
_entity.id
_entity.type
_entity.pdbx_description
1 polymer ?
#
loop_
_entity_poly.entity_id
_entity_poly.type
_entity_poly.pdbx_seq_one_letter_code
_entity_poly.pdbx_strand_id
1 'polypeptide(L)'
;MRDADNAQLHGVAVKTIRRWRRLYQRRGQERGQQHLAPPCPRCDEGPLDPAAYSELLGWYLGDGYISKGRRNVYNLHVYNDLTYERLNAEILMLMRAVKPGSRPHTRIVPGCVVSTVSWKHWPCLFPQHGPGRKHDRPIVLEEWQAEIVTAFPADFLRGLFHSDGARVHNWATRMVGGEKRRYDYPRWQFSNRSDDIRDLCCWALDLVDVAWRRSGPWTISVSRREAVGRLDALIGPKT
;
A
#
# COMPACT_ATOMS: atom_id res chain seq x y z
N MET A 1 11.44 21.53 1.56
CA MET A 1 12.63 22.06 2.27
C MET A 1 12.24 22.37 3.71
N ARG A 2 13.04 22.01 4.73
CA ARG A 2 12.75 22.44 6.12
C ARG A 2 13.01 23.95 6.23
N ASP A 3 12.41 24.62 7.21
CA ASP A 3 12.64 26.07 7.39
C ASP A 3 14.12 26.38 7.66
N ALA A 4 14.86 25.46 8.32
CA ALA A 4 16.30 25.57 8.55
C ALA A 4 17.10 25.52 7.25
N ASP A 5 16.82 24.53 6.38
CA ASP A 5 17.49 24.39 5.09
C ASP A 5 17.20 25.61 4.19
N ASN A 6 15.98 26.15 4.23
CA ASN A 6 15.56 27.33 3.48
C ASN A 6 16.25 28.61 3.99
N ALA A 7 16.32 28.75 5.32
CA ALA A 7 17.02 29.84 5.97
C ALA A 7 18.52 29.86 5.60
N GLN A 8 19.16 28.69 5.63
CA GLN A 8 20.55 28.52 5.22
C GLN A 8 20.76 28.87 3.73
N LEU A 9 19.90 28.35 2.85
CA LEU A 9 19.98 28.61 1.40
C LEU A 9 19.93 30.11 1.05
N HIS A 10 19.10 30.87 1.77
CA HIS A 10 18.91 32.30 1.50
C HIS A 10 19.73 33.21 2.43
N GLY A 11 20.60 32.66 3.30
CA GLY A 11 21.42 33.45 4.22
C GLY A 11 20.60 34.29 5.22
N VAL A 12 19.40 33.82 5.59
CA VAL A 12 18.49 34.53 6.51
C VAL A 12 18.21 33.71 7.76
N ALA A 13 17.72 34.36 8.82
CA ALA A 13 17.27 33.64 10.00
C ALA A 13 15.99 32.80 9.72
N VAL A 14 15.84 31.67 10.41
CA VAL A 14 14.62 30.82 10.36
C VAL A 14 13.35 31.63 10.66
N LYS A 15 13.44 32.61 11.58
CA LYS A 15 12.33 33.53 11.90
C LYS A 15 11.88 34.35 10.68
N THR A 16 12.81 34.74 9.80
CA THR A 16 12.54 35.50 8.57
C THR A 16 11.74 34.64 7.59
N ILE A 17 12.15 33.39 7.33
CA ILE A 17 11.40 32.43 6.53
C ILE A 17 9.96 32.25 7.06
N ARG A 18 9.81 32.03 8.38
CA ARG A 18 8.49 31.89 9.02
C ARG A 18 7.63 33.14 8.91
N ARG A 19 8.23 34.34 8.98
CA ARG A 19 7.52 35.62 8.80
C ARG A 19 7.01 35.77 7.38
N TRP A 20 7.86 35.53 6.38
CA TRP A 20 7.46 35.60 4.97
C TRP A 20 6.35 34.59 4.64
N ARG A 21 6.44 33.34 5.12
CA ARG A 21 5.37 32.35 4.92
C ARG A 21 4.03 32.79 5.51
N ARG A 22 4.02 33.46 6.67
CA ARG A 22 2.79 34.01 7.28
C ARG A 22 2.25 35.19 6.47
N LEU A 23 3.13 36.04 5.96
CA LEU A 23 2.76 37.17 5.13
C LEU A 23 2.13 36.72 3.80
N TYR A 24 2.74 35.73 3.13
CA TYR A 24 2.22 35.14 1.88
C TYR A 24 0.83 34.53 2.10
N GLN A 25 0.64 33.81 3.21
CA GLN A 25 -0.66 33.26 3.59
C GLN A 25 -1.72 34.35 3.80
N ARG A 26 -1.37 35.45 4.49
CA ARG A 26 -2.29 36.58 4.69
C ARG A 26 -2.64 37.28 3.38
N ARG A 27 -1.69 37.37 2.45
CA ARG A 27 -1.87 37.99 1.13
C ARG A 27 -2.53 37.07 0.10
N GLY A 28 -2.90 35.84 0.48
CA GLY A 28 -3.49 34.86 -0.44
C GLY A 28 -2.55 34.41 -1.56
N GLN A 29 -1.25 34.72 -1.48
CA GLN A 29 -0.30 34.32 -2.51
C GLN A 29 -0.11 32.82 -2.50
N GLU A 30 -0.09 32.23 -3.70
CA GLU A 30 0.15 30.81 -3.87
C GLU A 30 1.50 30.44 -3.24
N ARG A 31 1.49 29.39 -2.41
CA ARG A 31 2.74 28.81 -1.94
C ARG A 31 3.39 28.16 -3.15
N GLY A 32 4.65 28.51 -3.44
CA GLY A 32 5.51 27.84 -4.44
C GLY A 32 5.83 26.37 -4.09
N GLN A 33 4.79 25.56 -3.95
CA GLN A 33 4.78 24.14 -3.62
C GLN A 33 4.18 23.32 -4.78
N GLN A 34 4.17 23.87 -6.01
CA GLN A 34 3.69 23.16 -7.20
C GLN A 34 4.44 21.82 -7.37
N HIS A 35 5.74 21.75 -7.03
CA HIS A 35 6.51 20.50 -7.00
C HIS A 35 5.97 19.44 -6.00
N LEU A 36 5.17 19.82 -5.00
CA LEU A 36 4.50 18.90 -4.07
C LEU A 36 3.09 18.52 -4.53
N ALA A 37 2.61 19.09 -5.63
CA ALA A 37 1.33 18.81 -6.24
C ALA A 37 1.59 18.37 -7.69
N PRO A 38 2.15 17.16 -7.89
CA PRO A 38 2.33 16.65 -9.24
C PRO A 38 0.98 16.60 -9.96
N PRO A 39 0.97 16.75 -11.30
CA PRO A 39 -0.23 16.58 -12.11
C PRO A 39 -0.83 15.20 -11.85
N CYS A 40 -2.16 15.11 -11.86
CA CYS A 40 -2.83 13.83 -11.69
C CYS A 40 -2.65 12.97 -12.94
N PRO A 41 -2.27 11.70 -12.84
CA PRO A 41 -2.24 10.78 -13.98
C PRO A 41 -3.58 10.61 -14.69
N ARG A 42 -4.69 10.88 -13.99
CA ARG A 42 -6.05 10.72 -14.52
C ARG A 42 -6.66 12.01 -15.02
N CYS A 43 -6.35 13.14 -14.39
CA CYS A 43 -6.96 14.44 -14.76
C CYS A 43 -6.07 15.27 -15.68
N ASP A 44 -4.73 15.11 -15.57
CA ASP A 44 -3.75 16.03 -16.13
C ASP A 44 -2.60 15.28 -16.83
N GLU A 45 -2.80 14.01 -17.21
CA GLU A 45 -1.80 13.14 -17.87
C GLU A 45 -0.45 13.09 -17.13
N GLY A 46 -0.49 13.20 -15.80
CA GLY A 46 0.70 13.08 -14.96
C GLY A 46 1.35 11.69 -15.01
N PRO A 47 2.63 11.57 -14.63
CA PRO A 47 3.32 10.28 -14.59
C PRO A 47 2.75 9.40 -13.47
N LEU A 48 2.57 8.12 -13.76
CA LEU A 48 2.25 7.08 -12.79
C LEU A 48 3.26 5.94 -12.94
N ASP A 49 3.87 5.52 -11.84
CA ASP A 49 4.63 4.28 -11.78
C ASP A 49 3.63 3.11 -11.64
N PRO A 50 3.44 2.26 -12.68
CA PRO A 50 2.41 1.24 -12.66
C PRO A 50 2.70 0.11 -11.66
N ALA A 51 3.97 -0.28 -11.49
CA ALA A 51 4.34 -1.33 -10.53
C ALA A 51 4.12 -0.85 -9.09
N ALA A 52 4.61 0.34 -8.76
CA ALA A 52 4.43 0.91 -7.44
C ALA A 52 2.95 1.19 -7.13
N TYR A 53 2.17 1.59 -8.14
CA TYR A 53 0.73 1.74 -8.02
C TYR A 53 0.04 0.39 -7.74
N SER A 54 0.41 -0.65 -8.47
CA SER A 54 -0.13 -2.00 -8.31
C SER A 54 0.07 -2.51 -6.87
N GLU A 55 1.29 -2.38 -6.33
CA GLU A 55 1.56 -2.75 -4.93
C GLU A 55 0.82 -1.87 -3.92
N LEU A 56 0.82 -0.55 -4.13
CA LEU A 56 0.10 0.37 -3.25
C LEU A 56 -1.42 0.14 -3.28
N LEU A 57 -1.97 -0.34 -4.39
CA LEU A 57 -3.37 -0.76 -4.50
C LEU A 57 -3.65 -1.97 -3.62
N GLY A 58 -2.77 -2.97 -3.60
CA GLY A 58 -2.87 -4.10 -2.67
C GLY A 58 -2.89 -3.62 -1.21
N TRP A 59 -1.93 -2.77 -0.82
CA TRP A 59 -1.91 -2.15 0.51
C TRP A 59 -3.16 -1.34 0.81
N TYR A 60 -3.67 -0.58 -0.18
CA TYR A 60 -4.89 0.20 -0.02
C TYR A 60 -6.10 -0.69 0.26
N LEU A 61 -6.24 -1.81 -0.44
CA LEU A 61 -7.39 -2.70 -0.31
C LEU A 61 -7.40 -3.46 1.01
N GLY A 62 -6.23 -3.84 1.52
CA GLY A 62 -6.11 -4.43 2.85
C GLY A 62 -6.17 -3.38 3.97
N ASP A 63 -5.00 -2.94 4.44
CA ASP A 63 -4.85 -2.07 5.60
C ASP A 63 -4.90 -0.55 5.32
N GLY A 64 -5.17 -0.17 4.07
CA GLY A 64 -5.25 1.24 3.69
C GLY A 64 -6.62 1.88 3.89
N TYR A 65 -6.61 3.21 4.02
CA TYR A 65 -7.81 4.03 4.15
C TYR A 65 -7.58 5.44 3.60
N ILE A 66 -8.60 6.03 2.97
CA ILE A 66 -8.56 7.42 2.51
C ILE A 66 -9.51 8.27 3.36
N SER A 67 -8.98 9.33 3.97
CA SER A 67 -9.75 10.32 4.71
C SER A 67 -9.84 11.65 3.95
N LYS A 68 -10.98 12.35 4.09
CA LYS A 68 -11.16 13.71 3.56
C LYS A 68 -10.77 14.74 4.61
N GLY A 69 -9.79 15.57 4.28
CA GLY A 69 -9.31 16.68 5.10
C GLY A 69 -9.88 18.04 4.68
N ARG A 70 -9.35 19.09 5.30
CA ARG A 70 -9.69 20.49 4.97
C ARG A 70 -9.31 20.82 3.52
N ARG A 71 -10.01 21.77 2.91
CA ARG A 71 -9.73 22.28 1.54
C ARG A 71 -9.74 21.17 0.47
N ASN A 72 -10.60 20.16 0.64
CA ASN A 72 -10.75 19.02 -0.27
C ASN A 72 -9.44 18.25 -0.52
N VAL A 73 -8.53 18.22 0.46
CA VAL A 73 -7.32 17.39 0.40
C VAL A 73 -7.64 16.03 1.00
N TYR A 74 -7.30 14.96 0.29
CA TYR A 74 -7.44 13.60 0.80
C TYR A 74 -6.12 13.11 1.38
N ASN A 75 -6.18 12.26 2.39
CA ASN A 75 -5.02 11.60 2.96
C ASN A 75 -5.16 10.10 2.75
N LEU A 76 -4.21 9.50 2.04
CA LEU A 76 -4.04 8.06 2.01
C LEU A 76 -3.27 7.66 3.27
N HIS A 77 -3.85 6.75 4.04
CA HIS A 77 -3.27 6.12 5.21
C HIS A 77 -3.04 4.65 4.92
N VAL A 78 -1.93 4.10 5.38
CA VAL A 78 -1.68 2.65 5.45
C VAL A 78 -1.22 2.35 6.86
N TYR A 79 -1.93 1.43 7.51
CA TYR A 79 -1.60 0.93 8.83
C TYR A 79 -0.78 -0.34 8.67
N ASN A 80 0.29 -0.49 9.45
CA ASN A 80 1.06 -1.72 9.45
C ASN A 80 1.71 -1.94 10.82
N ASP A 81 1.98 -3.18 11.17
CA ASP A 81 2.59 -3.51 12.47
C ASP A 81 3.95 -2.81 12.62
N LEU A 82 4.22 -2.32 13.83
CA LEU A 82 5.47 -1.61 14.14
C LEU A 82 6.70 -2.51 13.93
N THR A 83 6.55 -3.82 14.08
CA THR A 83 7.64 -4.80 13.95
C THR A 83 8.14 -4.99 12.52
N TYR A 84 7.32 -4.68 11.50
CA TYR A 84 7.72 -4.78 10.09
C TYR A 84 8.42 -3.51 9.60
N GLU A 85 9.58 -3.19 10.20
CA GLU A 85 10.32 -1.95 9.95
C GLU A 85 10.65 -1.72 8.47
N ARG A 86 11.02 -2.79 7.75
CA ARG A 86 11.38 -2.69 6.35
C ARG A 86 10.15 -2.45 5.47
N LEU A 87 9.05 -3.16 5.69
CA LEU A 87 7.78 -2.88 5.00
C LEU A 87 7.29 -1.45 5.29
N ASN A 88 7.44 -0.97 6.54
CA ASN A 88 7.09 0.40 6.89
C ASN A 88 7.90 1.44 6.08
N ALA A 89 9.17 1.17 5.82
CA ALA A 89 9.99 2.02 4.93
C ALA A 89 9.58 1.89 3.45
N GLU A 90 9.31 0.67 2.98
CA GLU A 90 8.89 0.38 1.61
C GLU A 90 7.56 1.06 1.26
N ILE A 91 6.57 1.06 2.17
CA ILE A 91 5.29 1.78 1.99
C ILE A 91 5.52 3.29 1.74
N LEU A 92 6.47 3.91 2.43
CA LEU A 92 6.80 5.33 2.20
C LEU A 92 7.44 5.54 0.82
N MET A 93 8.19 4.57 0.32
CA MET A 93 8.78 4.60 -1.02
C MET A 93 7.71 4.43 -2.09
N LEU A 94 6.77 3.50 -1.93
CA LEU A 94 5.62 3.32 -2.81
C LEU A 94 4.78 4.61 -2.90
N MET A 95 4.46 5.22 -1.76
CA MET A 95 3.74 6.48 -1.72
C MET A 95 4.47 7.62 -2.45
N ARG A 96 5.81 7.64 -2.44
CA ARG A 96 6.62 8.62 -3.18
C ARG A 96 6.67 8.32 -4.68
N ALA A 97 6.72 7.05 -5.07
CA ALA A 97 6.72 6.64 -6.46
C ALA A 97 5.38 6.97 -7.13
N VAL A 98 4.26 6.63 -6.47
CA VAL A 98 2.90 6.90 -6.98
C VAL A 98 2.58 8.40 -6.96
N LYS A 99 3.11 9.15 -5.98
CA LYS A 99 2.99 10.60 -5.93
C LYS A 99 4.37 11.27 -5.91
N PRO A 100 4.98 11.51 -7.08
CA PRO A 100 6.30 12.12 -7.19
C PRO A 100 6.40 13.46 -6.44
N GLY A 101 7.56 13.72 -5.85
CA GLY A 101 7.82 14.93 -5.06
C GLY A 101 7.08 14.97 -3.70
N SER A 102 6.24 13.98 -3.37
CA SER A 102 5.57 13.94 -2.08
C SER A 102 6.51 13.69 -0.91
N ARG A 103 6.01 13.98 0.29
CA ARG A 103 6.72 13.71 1.55
C ARG A 103 5.78 12.93 2.47
N PRO A 104 5.63 11.61 2.25
CA PRO A 104 4.91 10.76 3.20
C PRO A 104 5.52 10.89 4.59
N HIS A 105 4.68 10.81 5.60
CA HIS A 105 5.07 10.90 6.99
C HIS A 105 4.45 9.75 7.77
N THR A 106 5.05 9.42 8.91
CA THR A 106 4.57 8.35 9.79
C THR A 106 4.05 8.91 11.10
N ARG A 107 3.10 8.19 11.70
CA ARG A 107 2.67 8.38 13.08
C ARG A 107 2.67 7.02 13.77
N ILE A 108 3.26 6.93 14.96
CA ILE A 108 3.17 5.74 15.79
C ILE A 108 1.85 5.77 16.57
N VAL A 109 1.14 4.66 16.56
CA VAL A 109 -0.02 4.36 17.40
C VAL A 109 0.26 3.03 18.13
N PRO A 110 -0.48 2.66 19.20
CA PRO A 110 -0.19 1.43 19.93
C PRO A 110 -0.12 0.20 19.01
N GLY A 111 1.07 -0.42 18.93
CA GLY A 111 1.35 -1.60 18.10
C GLY A 111 1.51 -1.38 16.59
N CYS A 112 1.37 -0.16 16.08
CA CYS A 112 1.27 0.08 14.64
C CYS A 112 1.90 1.41 14.20
N VAL A 113 2.43 1.45 12.98
CA VAL A 113 2.83 2.65 12.26
C VAL A 113 1.78 3.00 11.22
N VAL A 114 1.37 4.26 11.20
CA VAL A 114 0.48 4.81 10.18
C VAL A 114 1.30 5.65 9.21
N SER A 115 1.51 5.14 8.00
CA SER A 115 2.11 5.87 6.89
C SER A 115 1.04 6.71 6.19
N THR A 116 1.32 8.00 5.98
CA THR A 116 0.33 8.95 5.43
C THR A 116 0.92 9.88 4.39
N VAL A 117 0.19 10.07 3.29
CA VAL A 117 0.51 11.05 2.25
C VAL A 117 -0.76 11.78 1.79
N SER A 118 -0.67 13.10 1.66
CA SER A 118 -1.82 13.94 1.30
C SER A 118 -1.80 14.31 -0.18
N TRP A 119 -2.95 14.21 -0.86
CA TRP A 119 -3.14 14.66 -2.23
C TRP A 119 -4.63 14.86 -2.52
N LYS A 120 -4.96 15.81 -3.41
CA LYS A 120 -6.35 15.99 -3.86
C LYS A 120 -6.84 14.84 -4.74
N HIS A 121 -5.92 14.14 -5.42
CA HIS A 121 -6.24 13.16 -6.44
C HIS A 121 -6.17 11.70 -5.97
N TRP A 122 -6.05 11.44 -4.67
CA TRP A 122 -6.14 10.06 -4.19
C TRP A 122 -7.43 9.35 -4.62
N PRO A 123 -8.62 9.99 -4.58
CA PRO A 123 -9.84 9.37 -5.11
C PRO A 123 -9.80 9.10 -6.62
N CYS A 124 -8.99 9.84 -7.39
CA CYS A 124 -8.82 9.57 -8.82
C CYS A 124 -8.04 8.28 -9.08
N LEU A 125 -7.08 7.96 -8.19
CA LEU A 125 -6.28 6.73 -8.28
C LEU A 125 -6.89 5.56 -7.52
N PHE A 126 -7.75 5.82 -6.54
CA PHE A 126 -8.46 4.82 -5.76
C PHE A 126 -9.97 5.10 -5.84
N PRO A 127 -10.59 4.90 -7.02
CA PRO A 127 -12.02 5.15 -7.21
C PRO A 127 -12.91 4.24 -6.36
N GLN A 128 -12.33 3.17 -5.80
CA GLN A 128 -12.94 2.34 -4.76
C GLN A 128 -13.23 3.10 -3.45
N HIS A 129 -12.75 4.34 -3.30
CA HIS A 129 -13.08 5.20 -2.18
C HIS A 129 -14.57 5.61 -2.18
N GLY A 130 -15.24 5.41 -1.05
CA GLY A 130 -16.63 5.81 -0.87
C GLY A 130 -17.02 5.92 0.62
N PRO A 131 -18.30 6.22 0.91
CA PRO A 131 -18.81 6.19 2.28
C PRO A 131 -18.85 4.76 2.85
N GLY A 132 -19.03 4.65 4.17
CA GLY A 132 -19.19 3.36 4.85
C GLY A 132 -17.90 2.54 5.00
N ARG A 133 -18.05 1.29 5.44
CA ARG A 133 -16.93 0.35 5.58
C ARG A 133 -16.52 -0.17 4.21
N LYS A 134 -15.21 -0.36 4.00
CA LYS A 134 -14.65 -0.82 2.71
C LYS A 134 -15.24 -2.14 2.23
N HIS A 135 -15.54 -3.06 3.13
CA HIS A 135 -16.09 -4.38 2.78
C HIS A 135 -17.60 -4.41 2.55
N ASP A 136 -18.32 -3.32 2.85
CA ASP A 136 -19.77 -3.22 2.65
C ASP A 136 -20.13 -2.54 1.32
N ARG A 137 -19.12 -2.12 0.54
CA ARG A 137 -19.30 -1.42 -0.74
C ARG A 137 -18.66 -2.20 -1.88
N PRO A 138 -19.12 -2.00 -3.13
CA PRO A 138 -18.48 -2.59 -4.29
C PRO A 138 -17.01 -2.14 -4.42
N ILE A 139 -16.12 -3.10 -4.67
CA ILE A 139 -14.70 -2.90 -4.97
C ILE A 139 -14.46 -3.44 -6.38
N VAL A 140 -14.69 -2.60 -7.37
CA VAL A 140 -14.48 -2.93 -8.79
C VAL A 140 -13.28 -2.14 -9.30
N LEU A 141 -12.36 -2.80 -10.00
CA LEU A 141 -11.27 -2.13 -10.69
C LEU A 141 -11.80 -1.44 -11.94
N GLU A 142 -11.42 -0.18 -12.16
CA GLU A 142 -11.57 0.44 -13.47
C GLU A 142 -10.67 -0.27 -14.49
N GLU A 143 -11.00 -0.17 -15.78
CA GLU A 143 -10.29 -0.86 -16.87
C GLU A 143 -8.78 -0.64 -16.82
N TRP A 144 -8.34 0.61 -16.67
CA TRP A 144 -6.93 0.95 -16.53
C TRP A 144 -6.26 0.39 -15.26
N GLN A 145 -7.01 0.21 -14.16
CA GLN A 145 -6.47 -0.44 -12.96
C GLN A 145 -6.28 -1.93 -13.22
N ALA A 146 -7.25 -2.56 -13.90
CA ALA A 146 -7.16 -3.96 -14.30
C ALA A 146 -6.00 -4.21 -15.26
N GLU A 147 -5.75 -3.32 -16.22
CA GLU A 147 -4.57 -3.37 -17.11
C GLU A 147 -3.26 -3.34 -16.31
N ILE A 148 -3.13 -2.39 -15.37
CA ILE A 148 -1.93 -2.30 -14.52
C ILE A 148 -1.75 -3.56 -13.67
N VAL A 149 -2.81 -4.04 -13.01
CA VAL A 149 -2.71 -5.26 -12.19
C VAL A 149 -2.40 -6.48 -13.06
N THR A 150 -2.92 -6.55 -14.29
CA THR A 150 -2.59 -7.63 -15.23
C THR A 150 -1.12 -7.60 -15.64
N ALA A 151 -0.54 -6.42 -15.83
CA ALA A 151 0.87 -6.24 -16.15
C ALA A 151 1.80 -6.44 -14.94
N PHE A 152 1.33 -6.10 -13.74
CA PHE A 152 2.10 -6.15 -12.48
C PHE A 152 1.36 -6.93 -11.38
N PRO A 153 0.99 -8.21 -11.60
CA PRO A 153 0.18 -8.96 -10.65
C PRO A 153 0.97 -9.36 -9.41
N ALA A 154 2.29 -9.58 -9.55
CA ALA A 154 3.17 -9.88 -8.43
C ALA A 154 3.22 -8.73 -7.41
N ASP A 155 3.31 -7.49 -7.89
CA ASP A 155 3.31 -6.28 -7.07
C ASP A 155 1.96 -6.12 -6.35
N PHE A 156 0.84 -6.33 -7.05
CA PHE A 156 -0.49 -6.31 -6.43
C PHE A 156 -0.64 -7.36 -5.31
N LEU A 157 -0.21 -8.61 -5.60
CA LEU A 157 -0.22 -9.70 -4.62
C LEU A 157 0.69 -9.41 -3.42
N ARG A 158 1.84 -8.78 -3.65
CA ARG A 158 2.75 -8.34 -2.58
C ARG A 158 2.02 -7.40 -1.62
N GLY A 159 1.35 -6.37 -2.15
CA GLY A 159 0.56 -5.46 -1.33
C GLY A 159 -0.53 -6.17 -0.52
N LEU A 160 -1.30 -7.06 -1.15
CA LEU A 160 -2.39 -7.81 -0.48
C LEU A 160 -1.88 -8.77 0.61
N PHE A 161 -0.86 -9.57 0.32
CA PHE A 161 -0.34 -10.56 1.27
C PHE A 161 0.52 -9.90 2.37
N HIS A 162 1.16 -8.77 2.08
CA HIS A 162 1.93 -8.04 3.09
C HIS A 162 1.04 -7.22 4.03
N SER A 163 -0.16 -6.83 3.62
CA SER A 163 -1.16 -6.28 4.55
C SER A 163 -1.91 -7.39 5.30
N ASP A 164 -2.83 -8.08 4.62
CA ASP A 164 -3.84 -8.96 5.23
C ASP A 164 -3.47 -10.45 5.14
N GLY A 165 -2.27 -10.73 4.61
CA GLY A 165 -1.74 -12.07 4.51
C GLY A 165 -0.93 -12.50 5.74
N ALA A 166 -0.88 -13.80 5.98
CA ALA A 166 -0.03 -14.42 6.99
C ALA A 166 0.74 -15.57 6.36
N ARG A 167 2.07 -15.54 6.52
CA ARG A 167 2.95 -16.65 6.16
C ARG A 167 3.18 -17.51 7.40
N VAL A 168 2.59 -18.70 7.43
CA VAL A 168 2.60 -19.59 8.59
C VAL A 168 3.42 -20.83 8.28
N HIS A 169 4.17 -21.29 9.27
CA HIS A 169 4.88 -22.57 9.24
C HIS A 169 4.10 -23.61 10.05
N ASN A 170 3.26 -24.39 9.38
CA ASN A 170 2.65 -25.56 10.02
C ASN A 170 3.67 -26.68 10.08
N TRP A 171 3.68 -27.48 11.13
CA TRP A 171 4.57 -28.64 11.24
C TRP A 171 3.81 -29.86 11.72
N ALA A 172 4.19 -31.02 11.20
CA ALA A 172 3.67 -32.32 11.63
C ALA A 172 4.82 -33.31 11.78
N THR A 173 4.59 -34.39 12.53
CA THR A 173 5.56 -35.48 12.63
C THR A 173 4.98 -36.75 12.03
N ARG A 174 5.77 -37.47 11.23
CA ARG A 174 5.37 -38.73 10.61
C ARG A 174 6.45 -39.78 10.85
N MET A 175 6.03 -41.01 11.14
CA MET A 175 6.92 -42.16 11.20
C MET A 175 7.29 -42.60 9.77
N VAL A 176 8.57 -42.62 9.44
CA VAL A 176 9.09 -43.07 8.14
C VAL A 176 10.26 -44.00 8.43
N GLY A 177 10.13 -45.29 8.07
CA GLY A 177 11.17 -46.28 8.33
C GLY A 177 11.47 -46.52 9.82
N GLY A 178 10.48 -46.34 10.71
CA GLY A 178 10.67 -46.48 12.16
C GLY A 178 11.21 -45.24 12.88
N GLU A 179 11.57 -44.18 12.14
CA GLU A 179 12.03 -42.91 12.71
C GLU A 179 10.95 -41.83 12.65
N LYS A 180 10.85 -41.02 13.71
CA LYS A 180 9.94 -39.86 13.76
C LYS A 180 10.59 -38.68 13.03
N ARG A 181 10.05 -38.31 11.86
CA ARG A 181 10.51 -37.16 11.07
C ARG A 181 9.53 -35.99 11.19
N ARG A 182 10.06 -34.78 11.41
CA ARG A 182 9.29 -33.52 11.37
C ARG A 182 9.23 -32.99 9.94
N TYR A 183 8.04 -32.60 9.51
CA TYR A 183 7.77 -32.02 8.20
C TYR A 183 7.18 -30.63 8.40
N ASP A 184 7.81 -29.62 7.82
CA ASP A 184 7.30 -28.25 7.80
C ASP A 184 6.56 -27.99 6.49
N TYR A 185 5.35 -27.46 6.62
CA TYR A 185 4.43 -27.13 5.54
C TYR A 185 4.22 -25.62 5.57
N PRO A 186 5.06 -24.84 4.85
CA PRO A 186 4.84 -23.42 4.74
C PRO A 186 3.52 -23.17 4.01
N ARG A 187 2.77 -22.16 4.47
CA ARG A 187 1.49 -21.77 3.91
C ARG A 187 1.38 -20.26 3.93
N TRP A 188 0.83 -19.71 2.86
CA TRP A 188 0.26 -18.37 2.88
C TRP A 188 -1.25 -18.44 3.08
N GLN A 189 -1.77 -17.56 3.91
CA GLN A 189 -3.20 -17.33 4.07
C GLN A 189 -3.49 -15.85 3.84
N PHE A 190 -4.50 -15.54 3.06
CA PHE A 190 -5.04 -14.20 2.89
C PHE A 190 -6.46 -14.18 3.43
N SER A 191 -6.76 -13.24 4.32
CA SER A 191 -8.06 -13.16 4.98
C SER A 191 -8.64 -11.76 4.90
N ASN A 192 -9.73 -11.59 4.17
CA ASN A 192 -10.42 -10.30 4.02
C ASN A 192 -11.93 -10.50 4.06
N ARG A 193 -12.69 -9.50 4.54
CA ARG A 193 -14.16 -9.56 4.67
C ARG A 193 -14.91 -9.26 3.37
N SER A 194 -14.32 -8.50 2.46
CA SER A 194 -14.92 -8.20 1.15
C SER A 194 -14.81 -9.40 0.21
N ASP A 195 -15.94 -9.83 -0.39
CA ASP A 195 -15.94 -10.82 -1.48
C ASP A 195 -15.12 -10.31 -2.67
N ASP A 196 -15.38 -9.09 -3.12
CA ASP A 196 -14.67 -8.45 -4.23
C ASP A 196 -13.15 -8.45 -4.06
N ILE A 197 -12.62 -8.10 -2.87
CA ILE A 197 -11.17 -8.12 -2.62
C ILE A 197 -10.62 -9.56 -2.64
N ARG A 198 -11.38 -10.53 -2.15
CA ARG A 198 -10.99 -11.95 -2.25
C ARG A 198 -10.99 -12.41 -3.70
N ASP A 199 -11.97 -12.01 -4.50
CA ASP A 199 -12.05 -12.34 -5.91
C ASP A 199 -10.89 -11.74 -6.71
N LEU A 200 -10.52 -10.48 -6.43
CA LEU A 200 -9.32 -9.84 -7.00
C LEU A 200 -8.02 -10.56 -6.60
N CYS A 201 -7.92 -11.03 -5.36
CA CYS A 201 -6.77 -11.83 -4.91
C CYS A 201 -6.68 -13.16 -5.67
N CYS A 202 -7.80 -13.89 -5.79
CA CYS A 202 -7.89 -15.12 -6.58
C CYS A 202 -7.49 -14.90 -8.04
N TRP A 203 -8.07 -13.87 -8.68
CA TRP A 203 -7.76 -13.51 -10.06
C TRP A 203 -6.27 -13.20 -10.26
N ALA A 204 -5.67 -12.41 -9.37
CA ALA A 204 -4.25 -12.10 -9.45
C ALA A 204 -3.36 -13.32 -9.21
N LEU A 205 -3.75 -14.25 -8.32
CA LEU A 205 -3.05 -15.53 -8.14
C LEU A 205 -3.12 -16.40 -9.40
N ASP A 206 -4.25 -16.40 -10.10
CA ASP A 206 -4.43 -17.12 -11.37
C ASP A 206 -3.56 -16.54 -12.49
N LEU A 207 -3.44 -15.19 -12.58
CA LEU A 207 -2.55 -14.52 -13.54
C LEU A 207 -1.09 -14.95 -13.39
N VAL A 208 -0.66 -15.25 -12.17
CA VAL A 208 0.70 -15.74 -11.90
C VAL A 208 0.78 -17.24 -11.72
N ASP A 209 -0.24 -18.02 -12.07
CA ASP A 209 -0.23 -19.50 -11.96
C ASP A 209 0.19 -20.00 -10.56
N VAL A 210 -0.36 -19.38 -9.50
CA VAL A 210 -0.16 -19.81 -8.11
C VAL A 210 -1.40 -20.54 -7.63
N ALA A 211 -1.31 -21.86 -7.50
CA ALA A 211 -2.43 -22.67 -7.05
C ALA A 211 -2.91 -22.30 -5.64
N TRP A 212 -4.19 -21.96 -5.52
CA TRP A 212 -4.84 -21.55 -4.27
C TRP A 212 -6.10 -22.35 -3.98
N ARG A 213 -6.62 -22.21 -2.76
CA ARG A 213 -7.91 -22.77 -2.35
C ARG A 213 -8.63 -21.82 -1.38
N ARG A 214 -9.94 -21.65 -1.54
CA ARG A 214 -10.79 -21.10 -0.48
C ARG A 214 -10.88 -22.08 0.68
N SER A 215 -10.22 -21.75 1.78
CA SER A 215 -10.12 -22.60 2.98
C SER A 215 -11.13 -22.23 4.06
N GLY A 216 -11.91 -21.17 3.85
CA GLY A 216 -12.97 -20.70 4.74
C GLY A 216 -13.78 -19.59 4.08
N PRO A 217 -14.84 -19.08 4.74
CA PRO A 217 -15.73 -18.07 4.18
C PRO A 217 -15.00 -16.76 3.82
N TRP A 218 -13.91 -16.45 4.53
CA TRP A 218 -13.15 -15.20 4.34
C TRP A 218 -11.67 -15.45 4.01
N THR A 219 -11.27 -16.70 3.76
CA THR A 219 -9.85 -17.09 3.75
C THR A 219 -9.48 -17.83 2.47
N ILE A 220 -8.44 -17.33 1.80
CA ILE A 220 -7.76 -17.96 0.68
C ILE A 220 -6.42 -18.51 1.19
N SER A 221 -6.12 -19.77 0.88
CA SER A 221 -4.87 -20.42 1.28
C SER A 221 -4.06 -20.86 0.05
N VAL A 222 -2.77 -20.56 0.07
CA VAL A 222 -1.75 -21.12 -0.83
C VAL A 222 -0.90 -22.08 0.00
N SER A 223 -1.03 -23.38 -0.27
CA SER A 223 -0.48 -24.43 0.61
C SER A 223 0.33 -25.49 -0.11
N ARG A 224 0.26 -25.58 -1.44
CA ARG A 224 1.10 -26.50 -2.19
C ARG A 224 2.53 -25.97 -2.19
N ARG A 225 3.51 -26.84 -2.00
CA ARG A 225 4.91 -26.43 -1.76
C ARG A 225 5.46 -25.60 -2.94
N GLU A 226 5.16 -26.01 -4.15
CA GLU A 226 5.50 -25.32 -5.39
C GLU A 226 4.81 -23.96 -5.50
N ALA A 227 3.52 -23.87 -5.15
CA ALA A 227 2.76 -22.63 -5.19
C ALA A 227 3.25 -21.63 -4.13
N VAL A 228 3.58 -22.11 -2.93
CA VAL A 228 4.18 -21.28 -1.88
C VAL A 228 5.56 -20.79 -2.28
N GLY A 229 6.41 -21.65 -2.82
CA GLY A 229 7.74 -21.25 -3.30
C GLY A 229 7.67 -20.22 -4.44
N ARG A 230 6.69 -20.39 -5.35
CA ARG A 230 6.43 -19.43 -6.42
C ARG A 230 5.95 -18.09 -5.88
N LEU A 231 4.98 -18.10 -4.95
CA LEU A 231 4.50 -16.87 -4.33
C LEU A 231 5.62 -16.16 -3.56
N ASP A 232 6.40 -16.90 -2.75
CA ASP A 232 7.56 -16.36 -2.03
C ASP A 232 8.57 -15.68 -2.98
N ALA A 233 8.83 -16.27 -4.15
CA ALA A 233 9.72 -15.67 -5.14
C ALA A 233 9.17 -14.37 -5.75
N LEU A 234 7.85 -14.27 -5.92
CA LEU A 234 7.18 -13.10 -6.49
C LEU A 234 7.06 -11.95 -5.48
N ILE A 235 6.58 -12.25 -4.27
CA ILE A 235 6.21 -11.22 -3.29
C ILE A 235 7.26 -11.00 -2.21
N GLY A 236 8.30 -11.85 -2.15
CA GLY A 236 9.35 -11.76 -1.16
C GLY A 236 8.86 -11.99 0.29
N PRO A 237 9.77 -11.88 1.27
CA PRO A 237 9.42 -12.08 2.67
C PRO A 237 8.61 -10.91 3.23
N LYS A 238 7.66 -11.22 4.11
CA LYS A 238 6.92 -10.25 4.94
C LYS A 238 7.73 -9.97 6.21
N THR A 239 8.65 -9.01 6.11
CA THR A 239 9.56 -8.54 7.18
C THR A 239 9.83 -7.06 7.00
#